data_AF-A0A085WRA7-F1
#
_entry.id   AF-A0A085WRA7-F1
#
_cell.length_a   1.000
_cell.length_b   1.000
_cell.length_c   1.000
_cell.angle_alpha   90.00
_cell.angle_beta   90.00
_cell.angle_gamma   90.00
#
_symmetry.space_group_name_H-M   'P 1'
#
loop_
_entity.id
_entity.type
_entity.pdbx_description
1 polymer ?
#
loop_
_entity_poly.entity_id
_entity_poly.type
_entity_poly.pdbx_seq_one_letter_code
_entity_poly.pdbx_strand_id
1 'polypeptide(L)'
;MPSAPIVLLRLAIIVGMPWLAMACGSSGQGSAPAPHVWTLGQIREAALFQGSIAGYSASEWVTPRSQPIPQWSPPFSPTPLLQSAEQDGLNVLPAFSEGRPAAFAVAEVWERVPEVWVQPWYVLVTAYEPSNPMQYRLKDSLPVVDIEETSLFYSPFWELLYVVVPEDTPLDRYTSATAILSAGLPMHRGGGLLAPLAPADVMPALSEGLTGPIRPLTGDAVGSARQGETWLHGRQVPYLNFGPSTFTWSTEASRAGIIDESVLYVFARAGSEGQPTPLGLPAVIGTGPRGAGRGARVSATGVPQFGALSRPHLALLPSSAGPFVPSTMELLKDTLRTQGGVTVVDVHPDIEARADAKDYVLRVALEPDCFQDPEKFPAACRWLDSQAAVEANLAPSSLLPQDILFTSPVLFYDGKKVGR
;
A
#
# COMPACT_ATOMS: atom_id res chain seq x y z
N MET A 1 74.40 -25.03 -26.74
CA MET A 1 74.64 -23.65 -26.29
C MET A 1 73.29 -23.05 -25.83
N PRO A 2 73.29 -22.04 -24.94
CA PRO A 2 72.56 -22.13 -23.66
C PRO A 2 71.21 -21.37 -23.68
N SER A 3 70.37 -21.35 -22.64
CA SER A 3 70.55 -21.67 -21.20
C SER A 3 69.35 -22.45 -20.61
N ALA A 4 69.50 -22.96 -19.38
CA ALA A 4 68.51 -23.78 -18.67
C ALA A 4 68.13 -23.15 -17.28
N PRO A 5 67.59 -23.83 -16.23
CA PRO A 5 66.35 -23.35 -15.58
C PRO A 5 66.38 -23.19 -14.04
N ILE A 6 65.28 -22.69 -13.47
CA ILE A 6 64.90 -22.74 -12.04
C ILE A 6 63.37 -22.96 -12.03
N VAL A 7 62.73 -23.97 -11.42
CA VAL A 7 63.17 -25.10 -10.56
C VAL A 7 63.55 -24.72 -9.11
N LEU A 8 62.55 -24.42 -8.28
CA LEU A 8 62.56 -24.72 -6.83
C LEU A 8 61.14 -24.97 -6.28
N LEU A 9 61.00 -25.20 -4.96
CA LEU A 9 60.23 -26.36 -4.47
C LEU A 9 59.74 -26.27 -3.01
N ARG A 10 58.57 -26.91 -2.74
CA ARG A 10 58.05 -27.46 -1.45
C ARG A 10 57.49 -26.53 -0.34
N LEU A 11 56.35 -27.02 0.20
CA LEU A 11 55.92 -27.13 1.61
C LEU A 11 56.50 -26.16 2.65
N ALA A 12 55.58 -25.46 3.33
CA ALA A 12 55.61 -25.26 4.77
C ALA A 12 54.19 -25.46 5.35
N ILE A 13 54.02 -26.40 6.27
CA ILE A 13 52.79 -26.63 7.05
C ILE A 13 53.22 -26.89 8.51
N ILE A 14 52.27 -26.75 9.45
CA ILE A 14 52.25 -27.21 10.85
C ILE A 14 52.80 -26.20 11.89
N VAL A 15 52.11 -26.17 13.04
CA VAL A 15 52.38 -25.48 14.33
C VAL A 15 52.08 -23.97 14.35
N GLY A 16 51.00 -23.56 15.03
CA GLY A 16 50.75 -22.13 15.27
C GLY A 16 49.46 -21.66 15.97
N MET A 17 48.37 -22.47 16.05
CA MET A 17 47.10 -22.01 16.65
C MET A 17 46.42 -23.07 17.55
N PRO A 18 46.66 -23.04 18.88
CA PRO A 18 45.94 -23.83 19.87
C PRO A 18 45.00 -22.98 20.78
N TRP A 19 44.49 -21.85 20.28
CA TRP A 19 43.64 -20.91 21.05
C TRP A 19 42.44 -20.41 20.22
N LEU A 20 41.42 -21.25 20.02
CA LEU A 20 40.11 -20.84 19.50
C LEU A 20 38.96 -21.82 19.85
N ALA A 21 39.10 -22.54 20.97
CA ALA A 21 38.01 -23.29 21.59
C ALA A 21 37.47 -22.50 22.81
N MET A 22 36.19 -22.73 23.16
CA MET A 22 35.47 -22.01 24.23
C MET A 22 35.13 -20.53 23.94
N ALA A 23 34.61 -20.25 22.75
CA ALA A 23 33.79 -19.06 22.47
C ALA A 23 32.38 -19.41 21.96
N CYS A 24 31.90 -20.64 22.19
CA CYS A 24 30.49 -21.01 22.01
C CYS A 24 29.63 -20.45 23.17
N GLY A 25 29.72 -19.13 23.40
CA GLY A 25 28.76 -18.44 24.24
C GLY A 25 27.40 -18.48 23.56
N SER A 26 26.37 -18.94 24.27
CA SER A 26 24.99 -18.91 23.79
C SER A 26 24.50 -17.47 23.75
N SER A 27 24.85 -16.74 22.68
CA SER A 27 24.30 -15.43 22.38
C SER A 27 22.79 -15.58 22.24
N GLY A 28 22.05 -15.10 23.23
CA GLY A 28 20.60 -15.14 23.32
C GLY A 28 19.90 -14.22 22.32
N GLN A 29 20.30 -14.26 21.05
CA GLN A 29 19.46 -13.83 19.94
C GLN A 29 18.22 -14.74 19.96
N GLY A 30 17.14 -14.25 20.56
CA GLY A 30 15.83 -14.84 20.35
C GLY A 30 15.59 -14.98 18.85
N SER A 31 15.05 -16.13 18.43
CA SER A 31 14.74 -16.38 17.03
C SER A 31 13.97 -15.21 16.44
N ALA A 32 14.48 -14.64 15.34
CA ALA A 32 13.79 -13.56 14.64
C ALA A 32 12.33 -13.98 14.41
N PRO A 33 11.33 -13.15 14.79
CA PRO A 33 9.94 -13.57 14.73
C PRO A 33 9.55 -13.99 13.31
N ALA A 34 8.63 -14.95 13.19
CA ALA A 34 8.22 -15.46 11.88
C ALA A 34 7.61 -14.35 11.00
N PRO A 35 7.65 -14.49 9.66
CA PRO A 35 6.83 -13.69 8.77
C PRO A 35 5.35 -13.80 9.16
N HIS A 36 4.59 -12.71 9.02
CA HIS A 36 3.20 -12.66 9.43
C HIS A 36 2.40 -11.73 8.53
N VAL A 37 1.10 -12.00 8.40
CA VAL A 37 0.16 -11.19 7.63
C VAL A 37 -0.97 -10.78 8.57
N TRP A 38 -1.13 -9.47 8.73
CA TRP A 38 -2.24 -8.84 9.44
C TRP A 38 -3.36 -8.61 8.43
N THR A 39 -4.40 -9.44 8.50
CA THR A 39 -5.56 -9.39 7.60
C THR A 39 -6.49 -8.25 8.00
N LEU A 40 -7.41 -7.83 7.12
CA LEU A 40 -8.33 -6.73 7.43
C LEU A 40 -9.22 -7.03 8.66
N GLY A 41 -9.49 -8.31 8.93
CA GLY A 41 -10.19 -8.74 10.14
C GLY A 41 -9.39 -8.49 11.43
N GLN A 42 -8.08 -8.77 11.39
CA GLN A 42 -7.16 -8.57 12.50
C GLN A 42 -6.80 -7.09 12.70
N ILE A 43 -6.68 -6.31 11.62
CA ILE A 43 -6.49 -4.85 11.69
C ILE A 43 -7.71 -4.20 12.36
N ARG A 44 -8.94 -4.60 11.98
CA ARG A 44 -10.15 -4.15 12.68
C ARG A 44 -10.14 -4.54 14.16
N GLU A 45 -9.79 -5.78 14.50
CA GLU A 45 -9.74 -6.24 15.90
C GLU A 45 -8.73 -5.43 16.72
N ALA A 46 -7.54 -5.19 16.18
CA ALA A 46 -6.55 -4.30 16.80
C ALA A 46 -7.09 -2.87 16.96
N ALA A 47 -7.76 -2.29 15.96
CA ALA A 47 -8.35 -0.95 16.05
C ALA A 47 -9.45 -0.84 17.11
N LEU A 48 -10.31 -1.86 17.23
CA LEU A 48 -11.34 -1.96 18.27
C LEU A 48 -10.75 -1.97 19.69
N PHE A 49 -9.58 -2.58 19.87
CA PHE A 49 -8.87 -2.64 21.16
C PHE A 49 -7.74 -1.61 21.31
N GLN A 50 -7.68 -0.59 20.44
CA GLN A 50 -6.67 0.48 20.44
C GLN A 50 -5.20 -0.03 20.33
N GLY A 51 -5.02 -1.20 19.73
CA GLY A 51 -3.73 -1.84 19.52
C GLY A 51 -2.91 -1.25 18.38
N SER A 52 -1.67 -1.72 18.28
CA SER A 52 -0.72 -1.34 17.23
C SER A 52 -0.25 -2.55 16.44
N ILE A 53 0.08 -2.32 15.17
CA ILE A 53 0.56 -3.30 14.20
C ILE A 53 1.85 -2.74 13.59
N ALA A 54 2.95 -3.50 13.66
CA ALA A 54 4.28 -3.06 13.22
C ALA A 54 4.73 -1.66 13.72
N GLY A 55 4.21 -1.19 14.86
CA GLY A 55 4.49 0.12 15.45
C GLY A 55 3.53 1.26 15.08
N TYR A 56 2.60 1.04 14.14
CA TYR A 56 1.55 1.99 13.74
C TYR A 56 0.27 1.70 14.55
N SER A 57 -0.59 2.69 14.77
CA SER A 57 -1.91 2.41 15.37
C SER A 57 -2.82 1.77 14.33
N ALA A 58 -3.46 0.64 14.66
CA ALA A 58 -4.38 -0.01 13.72
C ALA A 58 -5.57 0.88 13.34
N SER A 59 -5.93 1.82 14.22
CA SER A 59 -6.95 2.84 13.98
C SER A 59 -6.58 3.86 12.90
N GLU A 60 -5.31 3.94 12.47
CA GLU A 60 -4.91 4.70 11.27
C GLU A 60 -5.53 4.10 10.00
N TRP A 61 -5.77 2.78 9.96
CA TRP A 61 -6.22 2.06 8.77
C TRP A 61 -7.67 1.59 8.84
N VAL A 62 -8.20 1.30 10.04
CA VAL A 62 -9.63 0.98 10.23
C VAL A 62 -10.23 1.84 11.36
N THR A 63 -11.25 2.63 11.05
CA THR A 63 -12.08 3.34 12.03
C THR A 63 -13.26 2.45 12.44
N PRO A 64 -13.41 2.04 13.71
CA PRO A 64 -14.62 1.36 14.17
C PRO A 64 -15.87 2.24 14.03
N ARG A 65 -17.04 1.62 13.84
CA ARG A 65 -18.33 2.31 13.71
C ARG A 65 -18.58 3.33 14.83
N SER A 66 -19.14 4.48 14.46
CA SER A 66 -19.38 5.65 15.32
C SER A 66 -18.14 6.29 15.96
N GLN A 67 -16.91 5.88 15.61
CA GLN A 67 -15.68 6.59 16.03
C GLN A 67 -15.32 7.73 15.05
N PRO A 68 -14.58 8.76 15.50
CA PRO A 68 -14.08 9.81 14.60
C PRO A 68 -13.11 9.25 13.57
N ILE A 69 -13.37 9.49 12.28
CA ILE A 69 -12.49 9.05 11.20
C ILE A 69 -11.18 9.89 11.25
N PRO A 70 -9.98 9.27 11.19
CA PRO A 70 -8.71 9.99 11.10
C PRO A 70 -8.62 10.87 9.86
N GLN A 71 -7.96 12.03 9.98
CA GLN A 71 -7.81 13.06 8.92
C GLN A 71 -9.12 13.68 8.39
N TRP A 72 -10.26 13.19 8.89
CA TRP A 72 -11.62 13.72 8.76
C TRP A 72 -12.08 14.47 10.01
N SER A 73 -11.33 14.31 11.10
CA SER A 73 -11.62 14.81 12.46
C SER A 73 -10.47 15.71 12.95
N PRO A 74 -10.61 16.37 14.13
CA PRO A 74 -9.51 17.14 14.72
C PRO A 74 -8.19 16.36 14.78
N PRO A 75 -7.04 16.98 14.46
CA PRO A 75 -6.85 18.41 14.18
C PRO A 75 -7.18 18.86 12.74
N PHE A 76 -7.45 17.93 11.81
CA PHE A 76 -7.60 18.20 10.37
C PHE A 76 -8.94 18.85 9.99
N SER A 77 -9.95 18.67 10.83
CA SER A 77 -11.27 19.32 10.76
C SER A 77 -11.59 19.93 12.14
N PRO A 78 -12.27 21.08 12.22
CA PRO A 78 -12.71 21.64 13.51
C PRO A 78 -13.78 20.78 14.21
N THR A 79 -14.48 19.91 13.47
CA THR A 79 -15.55 19.03 13.96
C THR A 79 -15.18 17.57 13.69
N PRO A 80 -15.33 16.64 14.64
CA PRO A 80 -15.14 15.21 14.36
C PRO A 80 -16.21 14.71 13.38
N LEU A 81 -15.80 14.04 12.31
CA LEU A 81 -16.70 13.35 11.39
C LEU A 81 -16.66 11.86 11.72
N LEU A 82 -17.82 11.34 12.17
CA LEU A 82 -17.94 9.99 12.70
C LEU A 82 -18.21 8.98 11.59
N GLN A 83 -17.52 7.84 11.66
CA GLN A 83 -17.80 6.66 10.83
C GLN A 83 -19.24 6.20 11.02
N SER A 84 -19.92 5.82 9.93
CA SER A 84 -21.28 5.26 9.96
C SER A 84 -21.45 4.20 11.05
N ALA A 85 -22.59 4.22 11.75
CA ALA A 85 -22.92 3.23 12.77
C ALA A 85 -23.15 1.81 12.19
N GLU A 86 -23.34 1.70 10.87
CA GLU A 86 -23.70 0.45 10.19
C GLU A 86 -22.48 -0.45 9.87
N GLN A 87 -21.31 0.14 9.64
CA GLN A 87 -20.10 -0.56 9.17
C GLN A 87 -18.83 0.03 9.79
N ASP A 88 -17.79 -0.80 9.96
CA ASP A 88 -16.46 -0.29 10.28
C ASP A 88 -15.76 0.21 8.99
N GLY A 89 -15.01 1.30 9.09
CA GLY A 89 -14.48 2.06 7.96
C GLY A 89 -13.01 1.76 7.66
N LEU A 90 -12.72 1.13 6.52
CA LEU A 90 -11.37 1.06 5.95
C LEU A 90 -10.96 2.46 5.47
N ASN A 91 -10.00 3.07 6.15
CA ASN A 91 -9.67 4.49 6.02
C ASN A 91 -9.08 4.84 4.66
N VAL A 92 -9.66 5.88 4.04
CA VAL A 92 -9.08 6.53 2.86
C VAL A 92 -7.99 7.49 3.34
N LEU A 93 -6.74 7.19 3.00
CA LEU A 93 -5.57 8.02 3.30
C LEU A 93 -5.21 8.91 2.10
N PRO A 94 -4.94 10.21 2.29
CA PRO A 94 -4.54 11.08 1.21
C PRO A 94 -3.06 10.86 0.89
N ALA A 95 -2.71 11.05 -0.37
CA ALA A 95 -1.34 10.93 -0.85
C ALA A 95 -1.05 11.92 -1.97
N PHE A 96 0.22 11.93 -2.39
CA PHE A 96 0.68 12.44 -3.66
C PHE A 96 1.41 11.33 -4.44
N SER A 97 1.42 11.43 -5.76
CA SER A 97 2.26 10.58 -6.63
C SER A 97 2.51 11.34 -7.93
N GLU A 98 3.76 11.35 -8.41
CA GLU A 98 4.18 12.11 -9.60
C GLU A 98 3.69 13.57 -9.64
N GLY A 99 3.66 14.22 -8.47
CA GLY A 99 3.21 15.60 -8.30
C GLY A 99 1.70 15.80 -8.41
N ARG A 100 0.91 14.72 -8.42
CA ARG A 100 -0.56 14.73 -8.49
C ARG A 100 -1.20 14.30 -7.17
N PRO A 101 -2.35 14.87 -6.78
CA PRO A 101 -3.14 14.35 -5.67
C PRO A 101 -3.56 12.90 -5.91
N ALA A 102 -3.36 12.07 -4.89
CA ALA A 102 -3.73 10.67 -4.85
C ALA A 102 -4.48 10.33 -3.55
N ALA A 103 -5.06 9.14 -3.47
CA ALA A 103 -5.53 8.53 -2.23
C ALA A 103 -5.44 7.00 -2.30
N PHE A 104 -5.25 6.36 -1.16
CA PHE A 104 -5.17 4.91 -1.02
C PHE A 104 -5.87 4.45 0.27
N ALA A 105 -5.92 3.15 0.53
CA ALA A 105 -6.21 2.60 1.86
C ALA A 105 -5.18 1.51 2.19
N VAL A 106 -5.05 1.09 3.45
CA VAL A 106 -4.22 -0.07 3.84
C VAL A 106 -5.15 -1.21 4.23
N ALA A 107 -5.29 -2.21 3.37
CA ALA A 107 -6.19 -3.34 3.60
C ALA A 107 -5.56 -4.43 4.47
N GLU A 108 -4.23 -4.64 4.34
CA GLU A 108 -3.48 -5.71 5.01
C GLU A 108 -2.02 -5.27 5.21
N VAL A 109 -1.34 -5.82 6.22
CA VAL A 109 0.08 -5.53 6.51
C VAL A 109 0.90 -6.81 6.62
N TRP A 110 2.04 -6.88 5.94
CA TRP A 110 2.88 -8.06 5.86
C TRP A 110 4.19 -7.79 6.61
N GLU A 111 4.42 -8.39 7.77
CA GLU A 111 5.69 -8.29 8.50
C GLU A 111 6.70 -9.32 8.01
N ARG A 112 7.94 -8.90 7.73
CA ARG A 112 9.06 -9.78 7.35
C ARG A 112 8.77 -10.68 6.12
N VAL A 113 7.79 -10.32 5.30
CA VAL A 113 7.49 -10.99 4.02
C VAL A 113 8.34 -10.34 2.92
N PRO A 114 9.27 -11.07 2.27
CA PRO A 114 10.18 -10.48 1.30
C PRO A 114 9.53 -10.21 -0.05
N GLU A 115 8.62 -11.09 -0.49
CA GLU A 115 7.95 -11.04 -1.79
C GLU A 115 6.50 -11.57 -1.63
N VAL A 116 5.55 -10.92 -2.30
CA VAL A 116 4.16 -11.40 -2.42
C VAL A 116 3.95 -11.90 -3.84
N TRP A 117 3.19 -13.00 -4.00
CA TRP A 117 2.97 -13.67 -5.27
C TRP A 117 1.50 -13.58 -5.70
N VAL A 118 1.25 -13.59 -7.01
CA VAL A 118 -0.09 -13.64 -7.59
C VAL A 118 -0.71 -15.03 -7.42
N GLN A 119 -1.98 -15.10 -7.02
CA GLN A 119 -2.69 -16.37 -6.76
C GLN A 119 -3.81 -16.68 -7.75
N PRO A 120 -4.13 -17.97 -8.02
CA PRO A 120 -5.28 -18.34 -8.84
C PRO A 120 -6.64 -17.89 -8.26
N TRP A 121 -7.45 -17.22 -9.09
CA TRP A 121 -8.86 -16.93 -8.81
C TRP A 121 -9.71 -17.49 -9.94
N TYR A 122 -10.35 -18.63 -9.68
CA TYR A 122 -11.05 -19.41 -10.69
C TYR A 122 -12.44 -18.82 -10.96
N VAL A 123 -12.70 -18.47 -12.21
CA VAL A 123 -14.00 -17.95 -12.68
C VAL A 123 -14.63 -18.98 -13.61
N LEU A 124 -15.80 -19.51 -13.24
CA LEU A 124 -16.51 -20.49 -14.08
C LEU A 124 -17.18 -19.80 -15.27
N VAL A 125 -16.91 -20.30 -16.48
CA VAL A 125 -17.47 -19.81 -17.74
C VAL A 125 -17.96 -20.99 -18.59
N THR A 126 -19.03 -20.82 -19.37
CA THR A 126 -19.56 -21.87 -20.26
C THR A 126 -18.85 -21.90 -21.62
N ALA A 127 -18.19 -20.80 -21.99
CA ALA A 127 -17.25 -20.69 -23.11
C ALA A 127 -16.20 -19.60 -22.80
N TYR A 128 -15.06 -19.62 -23.49
CA TYR A 128 -14.03 -18.59 -23.37
C TYR A 128 -13.90 -17.77 -24.66
N GLU A 129 -14.08 -16.46 -24.55
CA GLU A 129 -13.92 -15.49 -25.64
C GLU A 129 -12.84 -14.47 -25.22
N PRO A 130 -11.63 -14.48 -25.83
CA PRO A 130 -10.51 -13.63 -25.40
C PRO A 130 -10.80 -12.12 -25.39
N SER A 131 -11.69 -11.63 -26.25
CA SER A 131 -12.07 -10.21 -26.30
C SER A 131 -13.08 -9.79 -25.23
N ASN A 132 -13.82 -10.75 -24.66
CA ASN A 132 -14.75 -10.53 -23.54
C ASN A 132 -14.89 -11.79 -22.67
N PRO A 133 -13.88 -12.14 -21.84
CA PRO A 133 -13.88 -13.39 -21.06
C PRO A 133 -15.07 -13.58 -20.10
N MET A 134 -15.73 -12.49 -19.72
CA MET A 134 -16.88 -12.51 -18.82
C MET A 134 -18.23 -12.72 -19.53
N GLN A 135 -18.26 -12.70 -20.88
CA GLN A 135 -19.48 -12.80 -21.69
C GLN A 135 -20.30 -14.06 -21.37
N TYR A 136 -19.61 -15.17 -21.15
CA TYR A 136 -20.20 -16.48 -20.91
C TYR A 136 -19.95 -16.96 -19.47
N ARG A 137 -19.88 -16.06 -18.49
CA ARG A 137 -19.81 -16.45 -17.07
C ARG A 137 -20.99 -17.37 -16.73
N LEU A 138 -20.72 -18.48 -16.04
CA LEU A 138 -21.78 -19.32 -15.48
C LEU A 138 -22.66 -18.45 -14.56
N LYS A 139 -23.96 -18.38 -14.87
CA LYS A 139 -24.88 -17.44 -14.22
C LYS A 139 -24.94 -17.73 -12.72
N ASP A 140 -24.89 -16.67 -11.92
CA ASP A 140 -24.95 -16.70 -10.45
C ASP A 140 -23.83 -17.53 -9.76
N SER A 141 -22.83 -18.04 -10.49
CA SER A 141 -21.72 -18.78 -9.88
C SER A 141 -20.79 -17.83 -9.12
N LEU A 142 -20.40 -18.19 -7.90
CA LEU A 142 -19.27 -17.55 -7.23
C LEU A 142 -17.95 -17.99 -7.89
N PRO A 143 -16.88 -17.18 -7.80
CA PRO A 143 -15.53 -17.64 -8.08
C PRO A 143 -15.01 -18.58 -6.98
N VAL A 144 -13.83 -19.16 -7.18
CA VAL A 144 -13.17 -20.06 -6.23
C VAL A 144 -11.72 -19.63 -5.99
N VAL A 145 -11.28 -19.74 -4.74
CA VAL A 145 -9.90 -19.58 -4.25
C VAL A 145 -9.53 -20.76 -3.34
N ASP A 146 -8.25 -20.96 -3.05
CA ASP A 146 -7.75 -22.16 -2.36
C ASP A 146 -6.66 -21.89 -1.32
N ILE A 147 -6.43 -20.63 -0.94
CA ILE A 147 -5.46 -20.27 0.10
C ILE A 147 -6.12 -19.29 1.06
N GLU A 148 -6.27 -19.71 2.31
CA GLU A 148 -6.90 -18.93 3.37
C GLU A 148 -5.93 -17.93 4.03
N GLU A 149 -6.49 -16.89 4.64
CA GLU A 149 -5.80 -15.72 5.19
C GLU A 149 -4.76 -16.04 6.30
N THR A 150 -4.86 -17.22 6.90
CA THR A 150 -3.95 -17.80 7.90
C THR A 150 -2.67 -18.41 7.31
N SER A 151 -2.61 -18.59 5.98
CA SER A 151 -1.48 -19.21 5.29
C SER A 151 -0.39 -18.19 4.96
N LEU A 152 0.88 -18.54 5.20
CA LEU A 152 2.04 -17.73 4.77
C LEU A 152 2.16 -17.59 3.24
N PHE A 153 1.40 -18.36 2.45
CA PHE A 153 1.32 -18.23 1.01
C PHE A 153 0.22 -17.29 0.52
N TYR A 154 -0.69 -16.84 1.41
CA TYR A 154 -1.86 -16.01 1.10
C TYR A 154 -1.52 -14.76 0.28
N SER A 155 -2.46 -14.29 -0.54
CA SER A 155 -2.31 -13.08 -1.35
C SER A 155 -3.67 -12.51 -1.76
N PRO A 156 -3.88 -11.19 -1.65
CA PRO A 156 -5.06 -10.49 -2.19
C PRO A 156 -4.90 -10.15 -3.68
N PHE A 157 -3.73 -10.46 -4.27
CA PHE A 157 -3.38 -10.18 -5.65
C PHE A 157 -3.65 -11.44 -6.47
N TRP A 158 -4.73 -11.42 -7.23
CA TRP A 158 -5.22 -12.60 -7.91
C TRP A 158 -5.02 -12.55 -9.42
N GLU A 159 -4.68 -13.67 -10.03
CA GLU A 159 -4.77 -13.89 -11.46
C GLU A 159 -6.08 -14.59 -11.77
N LEU A 160 -6.92 -13.96 -12.60
CA LEU A 160 -8.17 -14.55 -13.05
C LEU A 160 -7.88 -15.75 -13.96
N LEU A 161 -8.33 -16.94 -13.56
CA LEU A 161 -8.30 -18.14 -14.41
C LEU A 161 -9.73 -18.50 -14.84
N TYR A 162 -10.03 -18.35 -16.12
CA TYR A 162 -11.33 -18.69 -16.68
C TYR A 162 -11.41 -20.19 -16.95
N VAL A 163 -12.27 -20.88 -16.20
CA VAL A 163 -12.44 -22.34 -16.22
C VAL A 163 -13.67 -22.67 -17.06
N VAL A 164 -13.48 -23.40 -18.15
CA VAL A 164 -14.59 -23.77 -19.06
C VAL A 164 -15.34 -24.97 -18.49
N VAL A 165 -16.64 -24.80 -18.23
CA VAL A 165 -17.55 -25.80 -17.68
C VAL A 165 -18.79 -26.01 -18.58
N PRO A 166 -19.44 -27.18 -18.55
CA PRO A 166 -20.74 -27.38 -19.21
C PRO A 166 -21.80 -26.36 -18.74
N GLU A 167 -22.72 -25.98 -19.64
CA GLU A 167 -23.78 -25.00 -19.35
C GLU A 167 -24.78 -25.48 -18.27
N ASP A 168 -24.95 -26.79 -18.14
CA ASP A 168 -25.77 -27.46 -17.12
C ASP A 168 -25.04 -27.70 -15.77
N THR A 169 -23.86 -27.09 -15.57
CA THR A 169 -23.06 -27.25 -14.34
C THR A 169 -23.79 -26.69 -13.10
N PRO A 170 -24.04 -27.52 -12.06
CA PRO A 170 -24.56 -27.06 -10.78
C PRO A 170 -23.61 -26.07 -10.10
N LEU A 171 -24.16 -25.01 -9.49
CA LEU A 171 -23.40 -23.91 -8.90
C LEU A 171 -22.55 -24.31 -7.68
N ASP A 172 -22.86 -25.47 -7.09
CA ASP A 172 -22.20 -26.12 -5.95
C ASP A 172 -21.24 -27.24 -6.36
N ARG A 173 -21.11 -27.57 -7.66
CA ARG A 173 -20.23 -28.63 -8.15
C ARG A 173 -18.74 -28.31 -7.98
N TYR A 174 -18.37 -27.02 -8.00
CA TYR A 174 -16.99 -26.57 -7.99
C TYR A 174 -16.79 -25.46 -6.94
N THR A 175 -16.55 -25.87 -5.69
CA THR A 175 -16.40 -24.98 -4.53
C THR A 175 -15.02 -25.05 -3.87
N SER A 176 -14.07 -25.77 -4.50
CA SER A 176 -12.64 -25.79 -4.14
C SER A 176 -11.78 -25.90 -5.39
N ALA A 177 -10.54 -25.42 -5.35
CA ALA A 177 -9.66 -25.57 -6.52
C ALA A 177 -9.26 -27.03 -6.73
N THR A 178 -9.20 -27.84 -5.67
CA THR A 178 -8.98 -29.29 -5.79
C THR A 178 -10.03 -29.95 -6.69
N ALA A 179 -11.32 -29.57 -6.58
CA ALA A 179 -12.39 -30.11 -7.42
C ALA A 179 -12.25 -29.66 -8.89
N ILE A 180 -11.88 -28.40 -9.11
CA ILE A 180 -11.65 -27.83 -10.45
C ILE A 180 -10.45 -28.50 -11.14
N LEU A 181 -9.32 -28.62 -10.45
CA LEU A 181 -8.08 -29.22 -10.95
C LEU A 181 -8.27 -30.71 -11.22
N SER A 182 -8.94 -31.43 -10.31
CA SER A 182 -9.22 -32.87 -10.45
C SER A 182 -10.19 -33.19 -11.60
N ALA A 183 -10.99 -32.23 -12.04
CA ALA A 183 -11.89 -32.37 -13.18
C ALA A 183 -11.19 -32.15 -14.55
N GLY A 184 -9.92 -31.71 -14.57
CA GLY A 184 -9.13 -31.57 -15.80
C GLY A 184 -9.69 -30.55 -16.81
N LEU A 185 -10.43 -29.55 -16.33
CA LEU A 185 -11.17 -28.59 -17.15
C LEU A 185 -10.22 -27.67 -17.94
N PRO A 186 -10.60 -27.19 -19.14
CA PRO A 186 -9.85 -26.16 -19.86
C PRO A 186 -9.76 -24.87 -19.05
N MET A 187 -8.57 -24.27 -18.97
CA MET A 187 -8.33 -23.04 -18.22
C MET A 187 -7.60 -22.00 -19.08
N HIS A 188 -8.01 -20.75 -18.98
CA HIS A 188 -7.43 -19.62 -19.71
C HIS A 188 -6.99 -18.51 -18.74
N ARG A 189 -5.74 -18.05 -18.87
CA ARG A 189 -5.18 -16.98 -18.04
C ARG A 189 -5.78 -15.62 -18.42
N GLY A 190 -6.09 -14.81 -17.41
CA GLY A 190 -6.74 -13.51 -17.54
C GLY A 190 -5.86 -12.34 -17.08
N GLY A 191 -6.52 -11.30 -16.55
CA GLY A 191 -5.86 -10.17 -15.91
C GLY A 191 -5.75 -10.31 -14.40
N GLY A 192 -5.06 -9.36 -13.77
CA GLY A 192 -4.98 -9.27 -12.31
C GLY A 192 -6.24 -8.65 -11.69
N LEU A 193 -6.65 -9.12 -10.51
CA LEU A 193 -7.73 -8.61 -9.66
C LEU A 193 -7.18 -8.36 -8.24
N LEU A 194 -7.41 -7.17 -7.67
CA LEU A 194 -7.10 -6.90 -6.26
C LEU A 194 -8.35 -7.11 -5.41
N ALA A 195 -8.32 -8.14 -4.56
CA ALA A 195 -9.48 -8.60 -3.80
C ALA A 195 -9.08 -9.28 -2.46
N PRO A 196 -8.62 -8.52 -1.45
CA PRO A 196 -8.36 -9.06 -0.11
C PRO A 196 -9.62 -9.68 0.51
N LEU A 197 -9.44 -10.81 1.20
CA LEU A 197 -10.46 -11.39 2.07
C LEU A 197 -10.71 -10.44 3.25
N ALA A 198 -11.99 -10.24 3.59
CA ALA A 198 -12.37 -9.13 4.47
C ALA A 198 -13.68 -9.43 5.21
N PRO A 199 -13.86 -9.00 6.47
CA PRO A 199 -15.13 -9.11 7.16
C PRO A 199 -16.26 -8.40 6.39
N ALA A 200 -17.45 -9.00 6.40
CA ALA A 200 -18.61 -8.50 5.65
C ALA A 200 -19.12 -7.10 6.09
N ASP A 201 -18.64 -6.61 7.24
CA ASP A 201 -18.98 -5.34 7.87
C ASP A 201 -17.81 -4.33 7.89
N VAL A 202 -16.71 -4.60 7.16
CA VAL A 202 -15.64 -3.62 6.88
C VAL A 202 -15.73 -3.18 5.42
N MET A 203 -15.93 -1.89 5.22
CA MET A 203 -16.05 -1.24 3.89
C MET A 203 -15.30 0.10 3.90
N PRO A 204 -14.98 0.72 2.75
CA PRO A 204 -14.31 2.02 2.73
C PRO A 204 -14.99 3.07 3.62
N ALA A 205 -14.19 3.84 4.36
CA ALA A 205 -14.66 4.74 5.41
C ALA A 205 -15.66 5.78 4.86
N LEU A 206 -16.73 5.97 5.63
CA LEU A 206 -17.93 6.70 5.23
C LEU A 206 -18.45 7.44 6.46
N SER A 207 -18.34 8.78 6.45
CA SER A 207 -18.95 9.61 7.49
C SER A 207 -20.47 9.57 7.37
N GLU A 208 -21.14 9.65 8.52
CA GLU A 208 -22.61 9.78 8.58
C GLU A 208 -23.10 10.94 7.69
N GLY A 209 -24.16 10.70 6.91
CA GLY A 209 -24.74 11.66 5.96
C GLY A 209 -24.06 11.77 4.59
N LEU A 210 -22.90 11.13 4.36
CA LEU A 210 -22.27 11.06 3.04
C LEU A 210 -22.83 9.92 2.18
N THR A 211 -22.77 10.07 0.85
CA THR A 211 -23.28 9.09 -0.12
C THR A 211 -22.22 8.13 -0.68
N GLY A 212 -20.97 8.23 -0.21
CA GLY A 212 -19.87 7.38 -0.60
C GLY A 212 -18.52 7.86 -0.03
N PRO A 213 -17.46 7.05 -0.12
CA PRO A 213 -16.12 7.42 0.35
C PRO A 213 -15.55 8.56 -0.50
N ILE A 214 -14.92 9.53 0.16
CA ILE A 214 -14.31 10.71 -0.47
C ILE A 214 -12.91 10.98 0.13
N ARG A 215 -12.06 11.73 -0.58
CA ARG A 215 -10.66 11.99 -0.22
C ARG A 215 -10.60 12.95 0.98
N PRO A 216 -9.83 12.65 2.04
CA PRO A 216 -9.57 13.60 3.12
C PRO A 216 -9.04 14.93 2.59
N LEU A 217 -9.20 16.00 3.38
CA LEU A 217 -8.72 17.36 3.08
C LEU A 217 -9.40 18.08 1.90
N THR A 218 -9.73 17.38 0.80
CA THR A 218 -10.30 18.00 -0.41
C THR A 218 -11.72 17.59 -0.75
N GLY A 219 -12.26 16.53 -0.15
CA GLY A 219 -13.64 16.07 -0.36
C GLY A 219 -13.93 15.47 -1.74
N ASP A 220 -12.90 15.31 -2.59
CA ASP A 220 -13.04 14.72 -3.93
C ASP A 220 -13.46 13.24 -3.81
N ALA A 221 -14.55 12.84 -4.45
CA ALA A 221 -15.07 11.49 -4.29
C ALA A 221 -14.10 10.44 -4.87
N VAL A 222 -13.78 9.40 -4.08
CA VAL A 222 -12.84 8.33 -4.48
C VAL A 222 -13.57 7.11 -5.07
N GLY A 223 -12.83 6.16 -5.63
CA GLY A 223 -13.39 4.85 -5.98
C GLY A 223 -13.60 4.00 -4.73
N SER A 224 -14.50 3.02 -4.80
CA SER A 224 -14.82 2.14 -3.68
C SER A 224 -14.42 0.70 -4.00
N ALA A 225 -14.05 -0.06 -2.97
CA ALA A 225 -14.24 -1.50 -3.05
C ALA A 225 -15.74 -1.81 -3.17
N ARG A 226 -16.07 -2.88 -3.90
CA ARG A 226 -17.39 -3.51 -3.82
C ARG A 226 -17.26 -4.81 -3.04
N GLN A 227 -18.12 -5.04 -2.07
CA GLN A 227 -18.24 -6.32 -1.41
C GLN A 227 -18.58 -7.43 -2.42
N GLY A 228 -18.08 -8.63 -2.18
CA GLY A 228 -18.47 -9.83 -2.91
C GLY A 228 -18.17 -11.09 -2.09
N GLU A 229 -18.57 -12.24 -2.63
CA GLU A 229 -18.36 -13.55 -2.02
C GLU A 229 -17.61 -14.49 -2.98
N THR A 230 -16.77 -15.36 -2.42
CA THR A 230 -15.99 -16.37 -3.14
C THR A 230 -16.03 -17.70 -2.38
N TRP A 231 -15.89 -18.82 -3.09
CA TRP A 231 -15.70 -20.12 -2.45
C TRP A 231 -14.24 -20.30 -2.03
N LEU A 232 -14.02 -20.65 -0.77
CA LEU A 232 -12.71 -21.01 -0.21
C LEU A 232 -12.86 -22.38 0.47
N HIS A 233 -12.25 -23.42 -0.07
CA HIS A 233 -12.34 -24.80 0.46
C HIS A 233 -13.77 -25.28 0.80
N GLY A 234 -14.78 -24.92 -0.01
CA GLY A 234 -16.18 -25.30 0.20
C GLY A 234 -17.00 -24.42 1.16
N ARG A 235 -16.39 -23.41 1.82
CA ARG A 235 -17.13 -22.33 2.52
C ARG A 235 -17.22 -21.08 1.65
N GLN A 236 -18.32 -20.34 1.75
CA GLN A 236 -18.40 -18.98 1.19
C GLN A 236 -17.67 -18.02 2.12
N VAL A 237 -16.87 -17.10 1.58
CA VAL A 237 -16.19 -16.04 2.34
C VAL A 237 -16.33 -14.66 1.67
N PRO A 238 -16.54 -13.60 2.46
CA PRO A 238 -16.59 -12.22 1.96
C PRO A 238 -15.21 -11.67 1.58
N TYR A 239 -15.18 -10.75 0.62
CA TYR A 239 -13.98 -10.06 0.15
C TYR A 239 -14.29 -8.64 -0.37
N LEU A 240 -13.27 -7.78 -0.45
CA LEU A 240 -13.36 -6.41 -0.98
C LEU A 240 -12.79 -6.29 -2.39
N ASN A 241 -13.65 -6.16 -3.40
CA ASN A 241 -13.28 -6.05 -4.81
C ASN A 241 -12.83 -4.62 -5.18
N PHE A 242 -11.51 -4.36 -5.21
CA PHE A 242 -10.95 -3.09 -5.71
C PHE A 242 -10.82 -3.05 -7.24
N GLY A 243 -11.19 -4.13 -7.93
CA GLY A 243 -11.22 -4.19 -9.39
C GLY A 243 -9.94 -4.70 -10.05
N PRO A 244 -9.95 -4.82 -11.39
CA PRO A 244 -8.84 -5.38 -12.14
C PRO A 244 -7.78 -4.36 -12.53
N SER A 245 -6.60 -4.86 -12.90
CA SER A 245 -5.51 -4.10 -13.54
C SER A 245 -4.88 -2.96 -12.70
N THR A 246 -5.12 -2.94 -11.39
CA THR A 246 -4.58 -1.98 -10.41
C THR A 246 -3.11 -2.23 -10.01
N PHE A 247 -2.53 -3.36 -10.44
CA PHE A 247 -1.15 -3.76 -10.15
C PHE A 247 -0.52 -4.46 -11.36
N THR A 248 0.79 -4.68 -11.28
CA THR A 248 1.54 -5.57 -12.18
C THR A 248 2.35 -6.60 -11.40
N TRP A 249 2.81 -7.63 -12.09
CA TRP A 249 3.67 -8.67 -11.56
C TRP A 249 4.71 -9.08 -12.60
N SER A 250 5.83 -9.61 -12.14
CA SER A 250 6.91 -10.06 -13.01
C SER A 250 6.45 -11.25 -13.86
N THR A 251 6.72 -11.18 -15.17
CA THR A 251 6.59 -12.28 -16.11
C THR A 251 7.94 -12.91 -16.47
N GLU A 252 9.02 -12.52 -15.79
CA GLU A 252 10.35 -13.13 -15.97
C GLU A 252 10.36 -14.54 -15.36
N ALA A 253 10.85 -15.55 -16.08
CA ALA A 253 10.78 -16.95 -15.65
C ALA A 253 11.44 -17.24 -14.28
N SER A 254 12.39 -16.40 -13.85
CA SER A 254 13.05 -16.45 -12.55
C SER A 254 12.18 -15.98 -11.38
N ARG A 255 11.14 -15.16 -11.66
CA ARG A 255 10.32 -14.42 -10.69
C ARG A 255 8.83 -14.41 -11.07
N ALA A 256 8.39 -15.37 -11.87
CA ALA A 256 7.11 -15.34 -12.59
C ALA A 256 5.89 -15.41 -11.66
N GLY A 257 5.28 -14.25 -11.38
CA GLY A 257 4.16 -14.11 -10.45
C GLY A 257 4.42 -13.21 -9.25
N ILE A 258 5.67 -12.79 -8.98
CA ILE A 258 5.96 -11.83 -7.90
C ILE A 258 5.37 -10.45 -8.26
N ILE A 259 4.59 -9.89 -7.34
CA ILE A 259 3.96 -8.57 -7.49
C ILE A 259 5.02 -7.46 -7.53
N ASP A 260 4.85 -6.48 -8.41
CA ASP A 260 5.74 -5.31 -8.47
C ASP A 260 5.51 -4.40 -7.24
N GLU A 261 6.51 -4.33 -6.36
CA GLU A 261 6.54 -3.44 -5.19
C GLU A 261 6.75 -1.97 -5.58
N SER A 262 5.99 -1.05 -4.96
CA SER A 262 6.27 0.39 -4.95
C SER A 262 6.78 0.89 -3.59
N VAL A 263 7.56 1.96 -3.57
CA VAL A 263 7.85 2.68 -2.31
C VAL A 263 6.64 3.50 -1.84
N LEU A 264 6.47 3.65 -0.53
CA LEU A 264 5.54 4.60 0.07
C LEU A 264 6.29 5.47 1.09
N TYR A 265 6.53 6.74 0.79
CA TYR A 265 7.21 7.62 1.73
C TYR A 265 6.22 8.21 2.73
N VAL A 266 6.41 7.87 4.00
CA VAL A 266 5.65 8.41 5.13
C VAL A 266 6.54 9.47 5.79
N PHE A 267 6.10 10.73 5.80
CA PHE A 267 6.91 11.82 6.34
C PHE A 267 7.04 11.74 7.85
N ALA A 268 8.28 11.88 8.33
CA ALA A 268 8.65 11.71 9.72
C ALA A 268 9.65 12.78 10.18
N ARG A 269 9.81 12.91 11.50
CA ARG A 269 10.89 13.66 12.16
C ARG A 269 11.67 12.73 13.07
N ALA A 270 12.93 13.07 13.35
CA ALA A 270 13.62 12.48 14.49
C ALA A 270 13.07 13.11 15.76
N GLY A 271 12.49 12.30 16.66
CA GLY A 271 12.07 12.73 17.99
C GLY A 271 13.25 13.03 18.92
N SER A 272 12.96 13.39 20.17
CA SER A 272 13.98 13.74 21.18
C SER A 272 15.02 12.63 21.45
N GLU A 273 14.64 11.37 21.24
CA GLU A 273 15.50 10.19 21.38
C GLU A 273 16.11 9.72 20.04
N GLY A 274 16.00 10.52 18.98
CA GLY A 274 16.46 10.21 17.62
C GLY A 274 15.57 9.23 16.84
N GLN A 275 14.59 8.60 17.50
CA GLN A 275 13.64 7.68 16.85
C GLN A 275 12.74 8.41 15.83
N PRO A 276 12.43 7.80 14.67
CA PRO A 276 11.58 8.42 13.67
C PRO A 276 10.10 8.40 14.09
N THR A 277 9.48 9.56 14.19
CA THR A 277 8.05 9.73 14.50
C THR A 277 7.30 10.20 13.24
N PRO A 278 6.30 9.44 12.74
CA PRO A 278 5.44 9.88 11.62
C PRO A 278 4.68 11.17 11.94
N LEU A 279 4.47 12.02 10.93
CA LEU A 279 3.83 13.34 11.07
C LEU A 279 2.33 13.36 10.75
N GLY A 280 1.73 12.25 10.31
CA GLY A 280 0.33 12.20 9.85
C GLY A 280 0.06 13.00 8.56
N LEU A 281 1.11 13.48 7.86
CA LEU A 281 1.01 14.16 6.58
C LEU A 281 0.72 13.16 5.44
N PRO A 282 0.13 13.60 4.31
CA PRO A 282 -0.09 12.75 3.13
C PRO A 282 1.20 12.08 2.67
N ALA A 283 1.13 10.77 2.44
CA ALA A 283 2.28 9.98 1.98
C ALA A 283 2.58 10.22 0.48
N VAL A 284 3.79 9.88 0.05
CA VAL A 284 4.14 9.85 -1.39
C VAL A 284 4.17 8.41 -1.88
N ILE A 285 3.26 8.06 -2.79
CA ILE A 285 3.21 6.75 -3.45
C ILE A 285 4.18 6.78 -4.64
N GLY A 286 5.16 5.89 -4.64
CA GLY A 286 6.10 5.71 -5.75
C GLY A 286 5.58 4.83 -6.87
N THR A 287 6.33 4.81 -7.96
CA THR A 287 5.98 4.15 -9.23
C THR A 287 6.65 2.78 -9.40
N GLY A 288 7.52 2.43 -8.45
CA GLY A 288 8.24 1.15 -8.35
C GLY A 288 9.12 1.13 -7.10
N PRO A 289 10.08 0.19 -6.99
CA PRO A 289 10.97 0.10 -5.84
C PRO A 289 11.95 1.28 -5.81
N ARG A 290 12.63 1.47 -4.68
CA ARG A 290 13.55 2.59 -4.46
C ARG A 290 14.65 2.63 -5.52
N GLY A 291 14.92 3.80 -6.10
CA GLY A 291 15.91 3.99 -7.16
C GLY A 291 15.47 3.52 -8.56
N ALA A 292 14.22 3.07 -8.74
CA ALA A 292 13.77 2.54 -10.03
C ALA A 292 13.63 3.62 -11.13
N GLY A 293 13.41 4.89 -10.77
CA GLY A 293 13.34 6.01 -11.71
C GLY A 293 12.25 5.90 -12.80
N ARG A 294 11.21 5.11 -12.57
CA ARG A 294 10.12 4.86 -13.54
C ARG A 294 9.07 5.97 -13.46
N GLY A 295 8.46 6.33 -14.58
CA GLY A 295 7.23 7.14 -14.56
C GLY A 295 6.00 6.32 -14.17
N ALA A 296 4.93 6.99 -13.74
CA ALA A 296 3.67 6.33 -13.38
C ALA A 296 3.08 5.50 -14.54
N ARG A 297 2.93 4.19 -14.32
CA ARG A 297 2.27 3.28 -15.26
C ARG A 297 0.75 3.35 -15.06
N VAL A 298 0.02 3.78 -16.08
CA VAL A 298 -1.45 3.76 -16.12
C VAL A 298 -1.95 2.84 -17.23
N SER A 299 -3.14 2.26 -17.04
CA SER A 299 -3.86 1.50 -18.06
C SER A 299 -4.40 2.42 -19.18
N ALA A 300 -4.91 1.81 -20.26
CA ALA A 300 -5.65 2.55 -21.30
C ALA A 300 -6.92 3.26 -20.78
N THR A 301 -7.45 2.88 -19.61
CA THR A 301 -8.57 3.56 -18.93
C THR A 301 -8.12 4.58 -17.88
N GLY A 302 -6.80 4.82 -17.74
CA GLY A 302 -6.24 5.76 -16.76
C GLY A 302 -6.12 5.20 -15.33
N VAL A 303 -6.33 3.90 -15.12
CA VAL A 303 -6.15 3.24 -13.81
C VAL A 303 -4.64 3.08 -13.54
N PRO A 304 -4.09 3.60 -12.43
CA PRO A 304 -2.71 3.35 -12.04
C PRO A 304 -2.47 1.86 -11.79
N GLN A 305 -1.31 1.37 -12.24
CA GLN A 305 -0.89 -0.03 -12.10
C GLN A 305 0.26 -0.19 -11.10
N PHE A 306 0.33 0.71 -10.12
CA PHE A 306 1.34 0.85 -9.08
C PHE A 306 0.68 1.21 -7.74
N GLY A 307 1.42 1.27 -6.65
CA GLY A 307 0.89 1.61 -5.32
C GLY A 307 0.25 0.42 -4.60
N ALA A 308 -0.38 -0.50 -5.35
CA ALA A 308 -1.18 -1.61 -4.83
C ALA A 308 -0.47 -2.55 -3.84
N LEU A 309 0.85 -2.79 -4.01
CA LEU A 309 1.72 -3.39 -3.00
C LEU A 309 2.82 -2.38 -2.69
N SER A 310 2.89 -1.85 -1.47
CA SER A 310 3.87 -0.81 -1.14
C SER A 310 4.72 -1.11 0.10
N ARG A 311 6.01 -0.74 0.04
CA ARG A 311 6.94 -0.76 1.17
C ARG A 311 7.07 0.62 1.81
N PRO A 312 6.51 0.85 3.01
CA PRO A 312 6.70 2.12 3.71
C PRO A 312 8.17 2.41 3.97
N HIS A 313 8.53 3.68 3.78
CA HIS A 313 9.83 4.25 4.09
C HIS A 313 9.58 5.52 4.93
N LEU A 314 10.15 5.58 6.13
CA LEU A 314 10.06 6.79 6.95
C LEU A 314 11.02 7.84 6.36
N ALA A 315 10.46 8.90 5.80
CA ALA A 315 11.18 9.99 5.14
C ALA A 315 11.41 11.13 6.17
N LEU A 316 12.61 11.16 6.74
CA LEU A 316 13.03 12.17 7.71
C LEU A 316 13.17 13.53 7.04
N LEU A 317 12.25 14.44 7.36
CA LEU A 317 12.27 15.81 6.83
C LEU A 317 13.39 16.66 7.46
N PRO A 318 14.12 17.47 6.67
CA PRO A 318 15.03 18.49 7.19
C PRO A 318 14.24 19.64 7.83
N SER A 319 14.81 20.35 8.80
CA SER A 319 14.11 21.38 9.59
C SER A 319 13.50 22.51 8.76
N SER A 320 14.06 22.83 7.60
CA SER A 320 13.48 23.79 6.66
C SER A 320 12.12 23.34 6.11
N ALA A 321 11.91 22.04 5.92
CA ALA A 321 10.76 21.52 5.20
C ALA A 321 9.44 21.66 5.99
N GLY A 322 8.38 22.01 5.26
CA GLY A 322 7.05 22.31 5.80
C GLY A 322 5.92 21.97 4.82
N PRO A 323 4.74 21.56 5.33
CA PRO A 323 3.53 21.37 4.53
C PRO A 323 2.81 22.69 4.26
N PHE A 324 2.14 22.77 3.11
CA PHE A 324 1.17 23.83 2.81
C PHE A 324 -0.10 23.62 3.65
N VAL A 325 -0.36 24.50 4.62
CA VAL A 325 -1.52 24.39 5.54
C VAL A 325 -2.39 25.65 5.44
N PRO A 326 -3.66 25.54 5.00
CA PRO A 326 -4.57 26.68 4.89
C PRO A 326 -4.85 27.39 6.23
N SER A 327 -5.16 28.68 6.17
CA SER A 327 -5.64 29.54 7.27
C SER A 327 -6.90 29.04 7.97
N THR A 328 -7.66 28.15 7.33
CA THR A 328 -8.83 27.49 7.92
C THR A 328 -8.48 26.31 8.84
N MET A 329 -7.19 25.91 8.91
CA MET A 329 -6.71 24.73 9.64
C MET A 329 -5.73 25.07 10.79
N GLU A 330 -5.94 26.17 11.51
CA GLU A 330 -5.04 26.63 12.59
C GLU A 330 -4.73 25.55 13.65
N LEU A 331 -5.72 24.73 14.05
CA LEU A 331 -5.49 23.63 15.01
C LEU A 331 -4.48 22.60 14.48
N LEU A 332 -4.45 22.35 13.17
CA LEU A 332 -3.46 21.50 12.52
C LEU A 332 -2.11 22.19 12.41
N LYS A 333 -2.06 23.50 12.11
CA LYS A 333 -0.81 24.27 12.15
C LYS A 333 -0.16 24.17 13.53
N ASP A 334 -0.92 24.39 14.59
CA ASP A 334 -0.40 24.34 15.96
C ASP A 334 -0.04 22.92 16.41
N THR A 335 -0.77 21.89 15.98
CA THR A 335 -0.38 20.49 16.21
C THR A 335 0.96 20.16 15.53
N LEU A 336 1.11 20.54 14.26
CA LEU A 336 2.34 20.31 13.49
C LEU A 336 3.54 21.10 14.05
N ARG A 337 3.32 22.34 14.51
CA ARG A 337 4.33 23.17 15.19
C ARG A 337 4.76 22.56 16.54
N THR A 338 3.80 22.20 17.39
CA THR A 338 4.06 21.83 18.81
C THR A 338 4.43 20.37 19.02
N GLN A 339 3.76 19.44 18.33
CA GLN A 339 4.00 17.99 18.47
C GLN A 339 4.94 17.47 17.38
N GLY A 340 4.76 17.95 16.15
CA GLY A 340 5.57 17.54 15.01
C GLY A 340 6.93 18.26 14.90
N GLY A 341 7.14 19.39 15.58
CA GLY A 341 8.34 20.21 15.38
C GLY A 341 8.51 20.64 13.91
N VAL A 342 7.39 20.94 13.23
CA VAL A 342 7.36 21.26 11.80
C VAL A 342 7.27 22.76 11.57
N THR A 343 8.08 23.26 10.65
CA THR A 343 7.99 24.63 10.12
C THR A 343 6.69 24.78 9.34
N VAL A 344 5.74 25.55 9.89
CA VAL A 344 4.44 25.83 9.25
C VAL A 344 4.28 27.34 9.08
N VAL A 345 4.55 27.78 7.85
CA VAL A 345 4.45 29.17 7.37
C VAL A 345 3.02 29.44 6.91
N ASP A 346 2.51 30.65 7.16
CA ASP A 346 1.19 31.06 6.70
C ASP A 346 1.22 31.37 5.19
N VAL A 347 0.26 30.79 4.46
CA VAL A 347 0.12 30.90 3.00
C VAL A 347 -0.39 32.29 2.61
N HIS A 348 0.08 32.84 1.49
CA HIS A 348 -0.42 34.11 0.97
C HIS A 348 -1.91 34.01 0.60
N PRO A 349 -2.77 34.99 0.95
CA PRO A 349 -4.20 34.95 0.61
C PRO A 349 -4.48 34.76 -0.90
N ASP A 350 -3.71 35.40 -1.78
CA ASP A 350 -3.82 35.24 -3.25
C ASP A 350 -3.37 33.86 -3.78
N ILE A 351 -2.81 33.01 -2.92
CA ILE A 351 -2.58 31.59 -3.20
C ILE A 351 -3.74 30.76 -2.66
N GLU A 352 -4.19 31.00 -1.42
CA GLU A 352 -5.36 30.29 -0.85
C GLU A 352 -6.65 30.50 -1.66
N ALA A 353 -6.83 31.70 -2.25
CA ALA A 353 -7.99 32.05 -3.06
C ALA A 353 -8.03 31.38 -4.45
N ARG A 354 -7.05 30.55 -4.81
CA ARG A 354 -6.99 29.90 -6.13
C ARG A 354 -7.81 28.62 -6.17
N ALA A 355 -8.39 28.33 -7.34
CA ALA A 355 -9.15 27.10 -7.57
C ALA A 355 -8.31 25.82 -7.44
N ASP A 356 -6.99 25.89 -7.68
CA ASP A 356 -6.05 24.78 -7.54
C ASP A 356 -5.41 24.69 -6.14
N ALA A 357 -5.62 25.66 -5.24
CA ALA A 357 -5.03 25.69 -3.90
C ALA A 357 -5.30 24.40 -3.09
N LYS A 358 -6.49 23.81 -3.27
CA LYS A 358 -6.89 22.55 -2.64
C LYS A 358 -5.97 21.37 -3.00
N ASP A 359 -5.36 21.38 -4.18
CA ASP A 359 -4.49 20.30 -4.68
C ASP A 359 -3.07 20.37 -4.09
N TYR A 360 -2.80 21.38 -3.25
CA TYR A 360 -1.55 21.52 -2.48
C TYR A 360 -1.75 21.28 -0.98
N VAL A 361 -2.97 21.04 -0.49
CA VAL A 361 -3.24 20.89 0.95
C VAL A 361 -2.44 19.72 1.55
N LEU A 362 -1.59 20.07 2.52
CA LEU A 362 -0.58 19.25 3.19
C LEU A 362 0.52 18.64 2.28
N ARG A 363 0.69 19.14 1.05
CA ARG A 363 1.85 18.86 0.20
C ARG A 363 3.10 19.49 0.84
N VAL A 364 4.18 18.73 0.93
CA VAL A 364 5.42 19.17 1.62
C VAL A 364 6.38 19.83 0.64
N ALA A 365 6.91 20.99 0.99
CA ALA A 365 8.03 21.64 0.30
C ALA A 365 9.28 21.67 1.20
N LEU A 366 10.48 21.70 0.59
CA LEU A 366 11.73 21.87 1.33
C LEU A 366 11.92 23.28 1.90
N GLU A 367 11.36 24.30 1.26
CA GLU A 367 11.37 25.70 1.66
C GLU A 367 9.93 26.27 1.62
N PRO A 368 9.17 26.23 2.74
CA PRO A 368 7.76 26.63 2.78
C PRO A 368 7.55 28.14 2.59
N ASP A 369 8.61 28.96 2.63
CA ASP A 369 8.57 30.39 2.30
C ASP A 369 8.03 30.62 0.87
N CYS A 370 8.13 29.63 -0.03
CA CYS A 370 7.53 29.67 -1.36
C CYS A 370 5.98 29.80 -1.33
N PHE A 371 5.34 29.50 -0.19
CA PHE A 371 3.89 29.70 0.02
C PHE A 371 3.52 31.17 0.25
N GLN A 372 4.51 32.08 0.35
CA GLN A 372 4.30 33.52 0.50
C GLN A 372 4.47 34.32 -0.79
N ASP A 373 4.89 33.68 -1.90
CA ASP A 373 5.19 34.32 -3.17
C ASP A 373 4.12 33.98 -4.24
N PRO A 374 3.02 34.77 -4.35
CA PRO A 374 1.96 34.49 -5.30
C PRO A 374 2.41 34.59 -6.76
N GLU A 375 3.46 35.35 -7.09
CA GLU A 375 3.94 35.45 -8.47
C GLU A 375 4.63 34.16 -8.95
N LYS A 376 5.23 33.40 -8.03
CA LYS A 376 6.04 32.22 -8.35
C LYS A 376 5.46 30.89 -7.87
N PHE A 377 4.47 30.91 -6.97
CA PHE A 377 3.72 29.71 -6.58
C PHE A 377 2.87 29.20 -7.76
N PRO A 378 2.83 27.88 -8.04
CA PRO A 378 3.45 26.77 -7.31
C PRO A 378 4.86 26.38 -7.78
N ALA A 379 5.37 27.02 -8.84
CA ALA A 379 6.53 26.57 -9.60
C ALA A 379 7.89 26.78 -8.91
N ALA A 380 8.00 27.74 -7.98
CA ALA A 380 9.22 27.95 -7.19
C ALA A 380 9.36 27.00 -5.97
N CYS A 381 8.31 26.26 -5.61
CA CYS A 381 8.35 25.34 -4.47
C CYS A 381 9.09 24.04 -4.82
N ARG A 382 10.12 23.68 -4.05
CA ARG A 382 10.77 22.36 -4.15
C ARG A 382 9.96 21.31 -3.39
N TRP A 383 8.93 20.79 -4.04
CA TRP A 383 8.01 19.81 -3.48
C TRP A 383 8.65 18.44 -3.20
N LEU A 384 8.05 17.69 -2.28
CA LEU A 384 8.30 16.27 -1.99
C LEU A 384 6.96 15.53 -2.21
N ASP A 385 6.65 15.20 -3.46
CA ASP A 385 5.30 14.82 -3.92
C ASP A 385 5.29 13.67 -4.95
N SER A 386 6.46 13.11 -5.22
CA SER A 386 6.77 12.16 -6.27
C SER A 386 8.01 11.36 -5.87
N GLN A 387 8.16 10.13 -6.35
CA GLN A 387 9.33 9.31 -5.96
C GLN A 387 10.63 9.98 -6.40
N ALA A 388 10.66 10.52 -7.62
CA ALA A 388 11.80 11.27 -8.14
C ALA A 388 12.16 12.48 -7.28
N ALA A 389 11.17 13.27 -6.82
CA ALA A 389 11.44 14.42 -5.96
C ALA A 389 11.96 14.00 -4.58
N VAL A 390 11.37 12.97 -3.94
CA VAL A 390 11.83 12.49 -2.63
C VAL A 390 13.25 11.93 -2.70
N GLU A 391 13.55 11.08 -3.68
CA GLU A 391 14.88 10.47 -3.83
C GLU A 391 15.97 11.46 -4.26
N ALA A 392 15.63 12.52 -5.01
CA ALA A 392 16.60 13.53 -5.45
C ALA A 392 16.88 14.62 -4.40
N ASN A 393 15.94 14.87 -3.47
CA ASN A 393 16.01 16.00 -2.54
C ASN A 393 16.29 15.61 -1.08
N LEU A 394 16.05 14.36 -0.67
CA LEU A 394 16.39 13.86 0.67
C LEU A 394 17.66 13.00 0.63
N ALA A 395 18.48 13.08 1.69
CA ALA A 395 19.68 12.26 1.79
C ALA A 395 19.33 10.76 1.85
N PRO A 396 20.12 9.84 1.25
CA PRO A 396 19.81 8.41 1.28
C PRO A 396 19.66 7.81 2.68
N SER A 397 20.33 8.38 3.69
CA SER A 397 20.22 8.02 5.11
C SER A 397 18.97 8.57 5.81
N SER A 398 18.29 9.56 5.22
CA SER A 398 17.00 10.10 5.70
C SER A 398 15.79 9.27 5.24
N LEU A 399 16.00 8.24 4.42
CA LEU A 399 14.94 7.37 3.88
C LEU A 399 15.07 5.98 4.50
N LEU A 400 14.37 5.76 5.62
CA LEU A 400 14.50 4.56 6.46
C LEU A 400 13.49 3.49 5.99
N PRO A 401 13.92 2.41 5.31
CA PRO A 401 13.01 1.34 4.89
C PRO A 401 12.41 0.64 6.11
N GLN A 402 11.13 0.26 6.03
CA GLN A 402 10.46 -0.53 7.05
C GLN A 402 10.42 -2.01 6.62
N ASP A 403 10.52 -2.92 7.58
CA ASP A 403 10.50 -4.38 7.35
C ASP A 403 9.06 -4.93 7.23
N ILE A 404 8.21 -4.16 6.54
CA ILE A 404 6.81 -4.47 6.27
C ILE A 404 6.43 -4.11 4.83
N LEU A 405 5.35 -4.72 4.35
CA LEU A 405 4.61 -4.31 3.15
C LEU A 405 3.16 -3.97 3.51
N PHE A 406 2.51 -3.16 2.69
CA PHE A 406 1.08 -2.88 2.74
C PHE A 406 0.39 -3.39 1.46
N THR A 407 -0.74 -4.08 1.62
CA THR A 407 -1.73 -4.19 0.55
C THR A 407 -2.45 -2.84 0.48
N SER A 408 -2.03 -1.99 -0.45
CA SER A 408 -2.39 -0.57 -0.49
C SER A 408 -3.13 -0.15 -1.77
N PRO A 409 -4.40 -0.55 -1.97
CA PRO A 409 -5.19 -0.15 -3.14
C PRO A 409 -5.26 1.36 -3.32
N VAL A 410 -4.86 1.85 -4.49
CA VAL A 410 -5.06 3.25 -4.89
C VAL A 410 -6.54 3.45 -5.21
N LEU A 411 -7.17 4.46 -4.59
CA LEU A 411 -8.60 4.79 -4.70
C LEU A 411 -8.85 6.08 -5.48
N PHE A 412 -7.83 6.92 -5.64
CA PHE A 412 -7.88 8.17 -6.38
C PHE A 412 -6.49 8.53 -6.93
N TYR A 413 -6.43 9.07 -8.14
CA TYR A 413 -5.21 9.59 -8.77
C TYR A 413 -5.56 10.63 -9.84
N ASP A 414 -4.86 11.77 -9.84
CA ASP A 414 -4.94 12.81 -10.89
C ASP A 414 -6.39 13.21 -11.26
N GLY A 415 -7.17 13.57 -10.24
CA GLY A 415 -8.57 14.01 -10.39
C GLY A 415 -9.58 12.89 -10.64
N LYS A 416 -9.17 11.62 -10.66
CA LYS A 416 -10.01 10.47 -11.04
C LYS A 416 -10.15 9.46 -9.92
N LYS A 417 -11.35 8.88 -9.82
CA LYS A 417 -11.61 7.66 -9.05
C LYS A 417 -10.81 6.49 -9.63
N VAL A 418 -10.28 5.64 -8.74
CA VAL A 418 -9.62 4.39 -9.09
C VAL A 418 -10.32 3.26 -8.35
N GLY A 419 -10.68 2.19 -9.05
CA GLY A 419 -11.42 1.06 -8.51
C GLY A 419 -12.77 0.84 -9.19
N ARG A 420 -13.79 0.45 -8.41
CA ARG A 420 -15.13 0.05 -8.88
C ARG A 420 -16.26 0.95 -8.35
#